data_AF-A0A813DM45-F1
#
_entry.id   AF-A0A813DM45-F1
#
_cell.length_a   1.000
_cell.length_b   1.000
_cell.length_c   1.000
_cell.angle_alpha   90.00
_cell.angle_beta   90.00
_cell.angle_gamma   90.00
#
_symmetry.space_group_name_H-M   'P 1'
#
loop_
_entity.id
_entity.type
_entity.pdbx_description
1 polymer ?
#
loop_
_entity_poly.entity_id
_entity_poly.type
_entity_poly.pdbx_seq_one_letter_code
_entity_poly.pdbx_strand_id
1 'polypeptide(L)'
;LNIAPCDDTAHLDLEVTEASHGINFTVAGISAGDEKDFPIPGLSVFVPNIGHAGLDVSVEVAGNMEQLRLEVGIDACAKVANKKVCGSSVTKHLPYWVLNGTYLFGEFCKQQTAGEPIVLI
;
A
#
# COMPACT_ATOMS: atom_id res chain seq x y z
N LEU A 1 6.25 1.23 -7.78
CA LEU A 1 4.85 1.69 -7.58
C LEU A 1 4.23 1.92 -8.95
N ASN A 2 3.10 1.27 -9.22
CA ASN A 2 2.32 1.46 -10.44
C ASN A 2 0.87 1.79 -10.07
N ILE A 3 0.26 2.77 -10.75
CA ILE A 3 -1.08 3.27 -10.43
C ILE A 3 -1.88 3.29 -11.73
N ALA A 4 -3.06 2.69 -11.71
CA ALA A 4 -4.06 2.72 -12.78
C ALA A 4 -5.31 3.47 -12.27
N PRO A 5 -5.31 4.82 -12.30
CA PRO A 5 -6.37 5.62 -11.67
C PRO A 5 -7.62 5.75 -12.54
N CYS A 6 -7.58 5.33 -13.81
CA CYS A 6 -8.66 5.52 -14.79
C CYS A 6 -9.42 4.22 -15.14
N ASP A 7 -9.09 3.12 -14.48
CA ASP A 7 -9.83 1.86 -14.59
C ASP A 7 -11.21 2.00 -13.90
N ASP A 8 -12.15 1.10 -14.21
CA ASP A 8 -13.51 1.08 -13.61
C ASP A 8 -13.47 1.15 -12.06
N THR A 9 -12.41 0.60 -11.47
CA THR A 9 -12.02 0.83 -10.07
C THR A 9 -10.54 1.18 -10.07
N ALA A 10 -10.15 2.27 -9.40
CA ALA A 10 -8.73 2.64 -9.33
C ALA A 10 -7.93 1.51 -8.67
N HIS A 11 -6.86 1.07 -9.34
CA HIS A 11 -5.99 -0.01 -8.88
C HIS A 11 -4.54 0.47 -8.69
N LEU A 12 -3.85 -0.16 -7.76
CA LEU A 12 -2.45 0.12 -7.44
C LEU A 12 -1.67 -1.19 -7.24
N ASP A 13 -0.47 -1.23 -7.81
CA ASP A 13 0.53 -2.25 -7.53
C ASP A 13 1.74 -1.63 -6.81
N LEU A 14 2.13 -2.25 -5.71
CA LEU A 14 3.24 -1.83 -4.87
C LEU A 14 4.34 -2.89 -4.91
N GLU A 15 5.50 -2.52 -5.45
CA GLU A 15 6.72 -3.30 -5.34
C GLU A 15 7.48 -2.86 -4.08
N VAL A 16 7.90 -3.84 -3.28
CA VAL A 16 8.59 -3.64 -2.02
C VAL A 16 9.93 -4.35 -2.10
N THR A 17 10.99 -3.55 -1.98
CA THR A 17 12.37 -4.00 -2.13
C THR A 17 13.16 -3.69 -0.86
N GLU A 18 13.75 -4.71 -0.26
CA GLU A 18 14.71 -4.59 0.84
C GLU A 18 16.04 -5.19 0.38
N ALA A 19 17.04 -4.33 0.18
CA ALA A 19 18.29 -4.70 -0.47
C ALA A 19 19.19 -5.62 0.37
N SER A 20 19.14 -5.50 1.70
CA SER A 20 20.11 -6.18 2.59
C SER A 20 19.83 -7.67 2.69
N HIS A 21 18.57 -8.09 2.68
CA HIS A 21 18.12 -9.47 2.77
C HIS A 21 17.60 -9.98 1.42
N GLY A 22 17.70 -9.19 0.35
CA GLY A 22 17.34 -9.58 -1.01
C GLY A 22 15.84 -9.81 -1.21
N ILE A 23 15.01 -9.06 -0.48
CA ILE A 23 13.55 -9.20 -0.56
C ILE A 23 13.06 -8.32 -1.70
N ASN A 24 12.34 -8.93 -2.64
CA ASN A 24 11.55 -8.23 -3.64
C ASN A 24 10.21 -8.95 -3.73
N PHE A 25 9.12 -8.25 -3.42
CA PHE A 25 7.78 -8.77 -3.61
C PHE A 25 6.83 -7.67 -4.06
N THR A 26 5.83 -8.08 -4.84
CA THR A 26 4.81 -7.18 -5.36
C THR A 26 3.48 -7.50 -4.70
N VAL A 27 2.85 -6.47 -4.14
CA VAL A 27 1.44 -6.47 -3.78
C VAL A 27 0.68 -5.88 -4.94
N ALA A 28 -0.12 -6.70 -5.62
CA ALA A 28 -0.86 -6.28 -6.81
C ALA A 28 -2.36 -6.13 -6.55
N GLY A 29 -3.02 -5.31 -7.37
CA GLY A 29 -4.48 -5.20 -7.42
C GLY A 29 -5.11 -4.56 -6.18
N ILE A 30 -4.43 -3.62 -5.54
CA ILE A 30 -4.99 -2.87 -4.41
C ILE A 30 -6.03 -1.90 -4.95
N SER A 31 -7.31 -2.17 -4.69
CA SER A 31 -8.44 -1.33 -5.08
C SER A 31 -8.68 -0.21 -4.09
N ALA A 32 -9.21 0.92 -4.58
CA ALA A 32 -9.75 1.96 -3.73
C ALA A 32 -10.90 1.47 -2.84
N GLY A 33 -10.94 1.93 -1.59
CA GLY A 33 -11.97 1.64 -0.60
C GLY A 33 -11.52 0.71 0.54
N ASP A 34 -10.32 0.13 0.46
CA ASP A 34 -9.79 -0.79 1.47
C ASP A 34 -8.48 -0.28 2.08
N GLU A 35 -8.34 -0.44 3.40
CA GLU A 35 -7.06 -0.46 4.11
C GLU A 35 -6.61 -1.92 4.24
N LYS A 36 -5.40 -2.24 3.80
CA LYS A 36 -4.87 -3.61 3.84
C LYS A 36 -3.43 -3.64 4.30
N ASP A 37 -3.15 -4.57 5.21
CA ASP A 37 -1.81 -4.90 5.67
C ASP A 37 -1.31 -6.20 5.03
N PHE A 38 -0.17 -6.13 4.35
CA PHE A 38 0.45 -7.26 3.67
C PHE A 38 1.77 -7.64 4.36
N PRO A 39 1.91 -8.87 4.89
CA PRO A 39 3.14 -9.26 5.58
C PRO A 39 4.31 -9.30 4.59
N ILE A 40 5.44 -8.69 4.97
CA ILE A 40 6.67 -8.75 4.17
C ILE A 40 7.28 -10.14 4.30
N PRO A 41 7.38 -10.93 3.20
CA PRO A 41 7.99 -12.25 3.26
C PRO A 41 9.46 -12.15 3.69
N GLY A 42 9.87 -12.99 4.63
CA GLY A 42 11.26 -13.03 5.11
C GLY A 42 11.61 -12.03 6.21
N LEU A 43 10.76 -11.06 6.54
CA LEU A 43 10.95 -10.14 7.67
C LEU A 43 10.05 -10.50 8.87
N SER A 44 9.94 -11.79 9.18
CA SER A 44 9.25 -12.27 10.37
C SER A 44 10.19 -13.08 11.26
N VAL A 45 10.12 -12.81 12.57
CA VAL A 45 10.84 -13.52 13.61
C VAL A 45 9.85 -14.19 14.55
N PHE A 46 10.17 -15.40 15.00
CA PHE A 46 9.42 -16.05 16.07
C PHE A 46 9.97 -15.60 17.42
N VAL A 47 9.11 -15.04 18.26
CA VAL A 47 9.44 -14.64 19.62
C VAL A 47 8.78 -15.62 20.59
N PRO A 48 9.56 -16.35 21.42
CA PRO A 48 9.02 -17.25 22.42
C PRO A 48 7.97 -16.57 23.31
N ASN A 49 6.86 -17.26 23.57
CA ASN A 49 5.70 -16.77 24.35
C ASN A 49 4.85 -15.65 23.72
N ILE A 50 5.30 -14.99 22.66
CA ILE A 50 4.54 -13.93 21.97
C ILE A 50 3.97 -14.43 20.64
N GLY A 51 4.74 -15.20 19.88
CA GLY A 51 4.37 -15.71 18.56
C GLY A 51 5.21 -15.10 17.44
N HIS A 52 4.67 -15.05 16.22
CA HIS A 52 5.37 -14.46 15.08
C HIS A 52 5.21 -12.95 15.08
N ALA A 53 6.32 -12.21 15.06
CA ALA A 53 6.34 -10.77 14.85
C ALA A 53 7.04 -10.47 13.53
N GLY A 54 6.68 -9.38 12.87
CA GLY A 54 7.27 -8.98 11.60
C GLY A 54 6.84 -7.60 11.17
N LEU A 55 7.25 -7.25 9.95
CA LEU A 55 6.83 -6.02 9.29
C LEU A 55 5.79 -6.33 8.23
N ASP A 56 4.75 -5.51 8.22
CA ASP A 56 3.69 -5.53 7.23
C ASP A 56 3.69 -4.19 6.49
N VAL A 57 3.38 -4.25 5.21
CA VAL A 57 3.15 -3.07 4.39
C VAL A 57 1.69 -2.70 4.52
N SER A 58 1.45 -1.50 5.03
CA SER A 58 0.11 -0.95 5.20
C SER A 58 -0.18 -0.05 4.01
N VAL A 59 -1.28 -0.32 3.31
CA VAL A 59 -1.72 0.46 2.17
C VAL A 59 -3.16 0.88 2.38
N GLU A 60 -3.40 2.18 2.29
CA GLU A 60 -4.72 2.78 2.29
C GLU A 60 -4.93 3.50 0.96
N VAL A 61 -5.98 3.10 0.24
CA VAL A 61 -6.41 3.78 -0.98
C VAL A 61 -7.85 4.23 -0.78
N ALA A 62 -8.08 5.53 -0.77
CA ALA A 62 -9.40 6.11 -0.56
C ALA A 62 -9.75 7.14 -1.65
N GLY A 63 -11.05 7.36 -1.86
CA GLY A 63 -11.55 8.33 -2.84
C GLY A 63 -11.87 7.71 -4.20
N ASN A 64 -11.77 8.49 -5.27
CA ASN A 64 -12.18 8.14 -6.62
C ASN A 64 -11.19 8.70 -7.67
N MET A 65 -11.51 8.57 -8.97
CA MET A 65 -10.65 9.02 -10.07
C MET A 65 -10.40 10.54 -10.09
N GLU A 66 -11.27 11.34 -9.48
CA GLU A 66 -11.08 12.79 -9.39
C GLU A 66 -10.11 13.15 -8.27
N GLN A 67 -10.19 12.44 -7.14
CA GLN A 67 -9.37 12.66 -5.97
C GLN A 67 -9.06 11.32 -5.29
N LEU A 68 -7.83 10.85 -5.48
CA LEU A 68 -7.32 9.61 -4.90
C LEU A 68 -6.38 9.94 -3.74
N ARG A 69 -6.75 9.52 -2.53
CA ARG A 69 -5.87 9.52 -1.37
C ARG A 69 -5.12 8.20 -1.33
N LEU A 70 -3.80 8.27 -1.30
CA LEU A 70 -2.92 7.12 -1.24
C LEU A 70 -1.97 7.28 -0.04
N GLU A 71 -1.99 6.29 0.83
CA GLU A 71 -1.05 6.17 1.93
C GLU A 71 -0.39 4.79 1.89
N VAL A 72 0.94 4.79 1.92
CA VAL A 72 1.76 3.57 1.94
C VAL A 72 2.75 3.70 3.06
N GLY A 73 2.70 2.75 3.98
CA GLY A 73 3.53 2.73 5.17
C GLY A 73 3.99 1.34 5.55
N ILE A 74 4.79 1.29 6.61
CA ILE A 74 5.24 0.05 7.23
C ILE A 74 4.69 0.01 8.65
N ASP A 75 4.04 -1.09 9.00
CA ASP A 75 3.57 -1.35 10.35
C ASP A 75 4.28 -2.58 10.94
N ALA A 76 4.49 -2.57 12.24
CA ALA A 76 5.02 -3.72 12.97
C ALA A 76 3.84 -4.55 13.48
N CYS A 77 3.70 -5.78 13.00
CA CYS A 77 2.60 -6.67 13.36
C CYS A 77 3.09 -7.92 14.07
N ALA A 78 2.30 -8.43 15.01
CA ALA A 78 2.54 -9.67 15.70
C ALA A 78 1.28 -10.54 15.76
N LYS A 79 1.46 -11.85 15.66
CA LYS A 79 0.40 -12.86 15.80
C LYS A 79 0.47 -13.46 17.20
N VAL A 80 -0.40 -12.98 18.09
CA VAL A 80 -0.54 -13.45 19.48
C VAL A 80 -1.79 -14.30 19.59
N ALA A 81 -1.66 -15.56 20.00
CA ALA A 81 -2.79 -16.50 20.17
C ALA A 81 -3.78 -16.50 18.97
N ASN A 82 -3.24 -16.56 17.75
CA ASN A 82 -3.96 -16.49 16.47
C ASN A 82 -4.64 -15.15 16.11
N LYS A 83 -4.48 -14.09 16.91
CA LYS A 83 -4.91 -12.75 16.55
C LYS A 83 -3.72 -11.92 16.06
N LYS A 84 -3.89 -11.24 14.92
CA LYS A 84 -2.93 -10.26 14.45
C LYS A 84 -3.15 -8.95 15.21
N VAL A 85 -2.09 -8.39 15.76
CA VAL A 85 -2.06 -7.10 16.45
C VAL A 85 -0.94 -6.29 15.81
N CYS A 86 -1.26 -5.09 15.33
CA CYS A 86 -0.30 -4.21 14.68
C CYS A 86 -0.01 -2.97 15.51
N GLY A 87 1.11 -2.32 15.23
CA GLY A 87 1.56 -1.11 15.89
C GLY A 87 0.53 0.01 15.79
N SER A 88 -0.16 0.14 14.66
CA SER A 88 -1.32 1.04 14.45
C SER A 88 -2.41 0.93 15.52
N SER A 89 -2.62 -0.26 16.07
CA SER A 89 -3.61 -0.50 17.14
C SER A 89 -3.11 -0.10 18.54
N VAL A 90 -1.80 0.15 18.69
CA VAL A 90 -1.14 0.38 20.00
C VAL A 90 -0.58 1.80 20.10
N THR A 91 -0.08 2.37 19.01
CA THR A 91 0.57 3.68 18.96
C THR A 91 0.26 4.41 17.68
N LYS A 92 0.07 5.73 17.79
CA LYS A 92 -0.11 6.65 16.66
C LYS A 92 1.15 6.87 15.81
N HIS A 93 2.29 6.35 16.25
CA HIS A 93 3.55 6.46 15.51
C HIS A 93 3.67 5.41 14.39
N LEU A 94 2.77 4.43 14.38
CA LEU A 94 2.65 3.43 13.33
C LEU A 94 1.24 3.49 12.72
N PRO A 95 1.08 3.17 11.43
CA PRO A 95 2.14 2.82 10.47
C PRO A 95 3.08 3.99 10.21
N TYR A 96 4.35 3.69 9.93
CA TYR A 96 5.27 4.71 9.45
C TYR A 96 5.00 4.96 7.97
N TRP A 97 4.31 6.05 7.66
CA TRP A 97 3.94 6.42 6.31
C TRP A 97 5.16 6.93 5.53
N VAL A 98 5.52 6.20 4.47
CA VAL A 98 6.60 6.57 3.55
C VAL A 98 6.05 7.43 2.42
N LEU A 99 4.82 7.14 2.00
CA LEU A 99 4.07 7.93 1.03
C LEU A 99 2.72 8.29 1.64
N ASN A 100 2.38 9.57 1.61
CA ASN A 100 1.12 10.10 2.08
C ASN A 100 0.75 11.30 1.22
N GLY A 101 -0.32 11.16 0.44
CA GLY A 101 -0.71 12.21 -0.49
C GLY A 101 -2.12 12.06 -1.01
N THR A 102 -2.65 13.18 -1.51
CA THR A 102 -3.87 13.23 -2.29
C THR A 102 -3.52 13.66 -3.70
N TYR A 103 -3.96 12.89 -4.67
CA TYR A 103 -3.63 13.06 -6.08
C TYR A 103 -4.91 13.27 -6.88
N LEU A 104 -4.87 14.22 -7.82
CA LEU A 104 -6.01 14.56 -8.66
C LEU A 104 -5.77 14.01 -10.07
N PHE A 105 -6.51 12.98 -10.46
CA PHE A 105 -6.37 12.34 -11.77
C PHE A 105 -7.50 12.68 -12.75
N GLY A 106 -8.49 13.47 -12.34
CA GLY A 106 -9.69 13.73 -13.13
C GLY A 106 -9.42 14.26 -14.53
N GLU A 107 -8.50 15.22 -14.69
CA GLU A 107 -8.15 15.77 -16.00
C GLU A 107 -7.36 14.77 -16.87
N PHE A 108 -6.49 13.97 -16.25
CA PHE A 108 -5.70 12.95 -16.95
C PHE A 108 -6.59 11.82 -17.49
N CYS A 109 -7.55 11.35 -16.68
CA CYS A 109 -8.46 10.29 -17.11
C CYS A 109 -9.42 10.76 -18.21
N LYS A 110 -9.88 12.02 -18.17
CA LYS A 110 -10.69 12.63 -19.24
C LYS A 110 -9.93 12.70 -20.56
N GLN A 111 -8.64 13.06 -20.54
CA GLN A 111 -7.80 13.12 -21.74
C GLN A 111 -7.60 11.73 -22.38
N GLN A 112 -7.46 10.67 -21.58
CA GLN A 112 -7.37 9.30 -22.09
C GLN A 112 -8.66 8.82 -22.76
N THR A 113 -9.84 9.24 -22.26
CA THR A 113 -11.13 8.86 -22.87
C THR A 113 -11.43 9.65 -24.15
N ALA A 114 -10.82 10.82 -24.35
CA ALA A 114 -11.06 11.70 -25.49
C ALA A 114 -10.30 11.31 -26.78
N GLY A 115 -9.40 10.32 -26.73
CA GLY A 115 -8.73 9.79 -27.93
C GLY A 115 -7.75 10.76 -28.60
N GLU A 116 -7.25 11.77 -27.90
CA GLU A 116 -6.24 12.69 -28.44
C GLU A 116 -4.82 12.16 -28.16
N PRO A 117 -3.93 12.08 -29.17
CA PRO A 117 -2.58 11.56 -28.96
C PRO A 117 -1.75 12.54 -28.11
N ILE A 118 -1.25 12.05 -26.97
CA ILE A 118 -0.38 12.81 -26.08
C ILE A 118 0.97 13.02 -26.76
N VAL A 119 1.24 14.24 -27.26
CA VAL A 119 2.58 14.69 -27.65
C VAL A 119 3.24 15.31 -26.42
N LEU A 120 4.18 14.59 -25.80
CA LEU A 120 5.06 15.15 -24.78
C LEU A 120 6.15 15.97 -25.48
N ILE A 121 6.15 17.30 -25.26
CA ILE A 121 7.24 18.22 -25.63
C ILE A 121 8.16 18.39 -24.43
#